data_AF-A0A4Y2TPK8-F1
#
_entry.id   AF-A0A4Y2TPK8-F1
#
_cell.length_a   1.000
_cell.length_b   1.000
_cell.length_c   1.000
_cell.angle_alpha   90.00
_cell.angle_beta   90.00
_cell.angle_gamma   90.00
#
_symmetry.space_group_name_H-M   'P 1'
#
loop_
_entity.id
_entity.type
_entity.pdbx_description
1 polymer ?
#
loop_
_entity_poly.entity_id
_entity_poly.type
_entity_poly.pdbx_seq_one_letter_code
_entity_poly.pdbx_strand_id
1 'polypeptide(L)'
;MGRYQRKTDRQSWSQESMAGAIQEVLEGNMGYRRASKAYSVPQTTLERKVKEARQKKLSSEAAAVKMLGGYITVFSEAHEKEFVQHLIHLEERLFGITLSNLRTLAFELSVKNIPHVSNTEKRMAGKDWLYGFLKRHPKLVLRYPEKTSIARAKGFNRVAINAFFDLLDSLYSKYKFSPNDIYNADETGILTVANKPSKVLALRGKKQVGTLTSAE
;
A
#
# COMPACT_ATOMS: atom_id res chain seq x y z
N MET A 1 15.27 -11.79 3.84
CA MET A 1 15.84 -10.54 4.37
C MET A 1 16.64 -10.89 5.61
N GLY A 2 17.94 -10.56 5.64
CA GLY A 2 18.74 -10.75 6.84
C GLY A 2 18.13 -9.95 8.01
N ARG A 3 18.09 -10.57 9.20
CA ARG A 3 17.60 -9.92 10.42
C ARG A 3 18.68 -8.92 10.85
N TYR A 4 18.59 -7.67 10.37
CA TYR A 4 19.53 -6.63 10.78
C TYR A 4 19.50 -6.47 12.29
N GLN A 5 20.62 -6.78 12.96
CA GLN A 5 20.81 -6.50 14.36
C GLN A 5 21.44 -5.12 14.51
N ARG A 6 20.77 -4.25 15.26
CA ARG A 6 21.22 -2.88 15.46
C ARG A 6 22.44 -2.86 16.37
N LYS A 7 23.48 -2.14 15.96
CA LYS A 7 24.74 -2.01 16.72
C LYS A 7 24.74 -0.89 17.77
N THR A 8 23.67 -0.08 17.87
CA THR A 8 23.64 1.11 18.72
C THR A 8 22.39 1.15 19.60
N ASP A 9 22.55 1.59 20.84
CA ASP A 9 21.48 1.74 21.83
C ASP A 9 20.80 3.13 21.78
N ARG A 10 21.00 3.89 20.70
CA ARG A 10 20.39 5.22 20.55
C ARG A 10 18.85 5.10 20.59
N GLN A 11 18.18 5.98 21.32
CA GLN A 11 16.72 5.95 21.53
C GLN A 11 16.19 4.70 22.26
N SER A 12 16.97 4.16 23.21
CA SER A 12 16.54 3.10 24.13
C SER A 12 15.44 3.52 25.13
N TRP A 13 15.17 4.82 25.28
CA TRP A 13 14.10 5.37 26.14
C TRP A 13 12.69 5.11 25.59
N SER A 14 11.65 5.05 26.42
CA SER A 14 10.24 4.89 25.95
C SER A 14 9.64 6.23 25.51
N GLN A 15 8.73 6.20 24.52
CA GLN A 15 8.08 7.43 24.03
C GLN A 15 7.22 8.08 25.13
N GLU A 16 6.54 7.28 25.94
CA GLU A 16 5.74 7.73 27.07
C GLU A 16 6.59 8.46 28.12
N SER A 17 7.73 7.89 28.53
CA SER A 17 8.63 8.53 29.50
C SER A 17 9.23 9.82 28.94
N MET A 18 9.52 9.88 27.64
CA MET A 18 9.98 11.11 27.00
C MET A 18 8.87 12.17 26.90
N ALA A 19 7.62 11.78 26.59
CA ALA A 19 6.49 12.69 26.54
C ALA A 19 6.20 13.32 27.90
N GLY A 20 6.17 12.49 28.96
CA GLY A 20 6.01 12.97 30.34
C GLY A 20 7.15 13.91 30.76
N ALA A 21 8.40 13.55 30.48
CA ALA A 21 9.54 14.41 30.78
C ALA A 21 9.49 15.76 30.02
N ILE A 22 9.03 15.77 28.77
CA ILE A 22 8.86 17.00 27.99
C ILE A 22 7.75 17.86 28.60
N GLN A 23 6.62 17.25 28.98
CA GLN A 23 5.48 17.95 29.57
C GLN A 23 5.86 18.66 30.88
N GLU A 24 6.47 17.95 31.82
CA GLU A 24 6.90 18.53 33.11
C GLU A 24 7.90 19.69 32.95
N VAL A 25 8.73 19.64 31.92
CA VAL A 25 9.71 20.70 31.61
C VAL A 25 9.06 21.87 30.86
N LEU A 26 8.02 21.63 30.08
CA LEU A 26 7.25 22.69 29.40
C LEU A 26 6.34 23.43 30.38
N GLU A 27 5.73 22.73 31.33
CA GLU A 27 4.89 23.28 32.40
C GLU A 27 5.72 23.98 33.49
N GLY A 28 7.03 23.72 33.56
CA GLY A 28 7.95 24.36 34.51
C GLY A 28 8.05 23.66 35.86
N ASN A 29 7.39 22.52 36.04
CA ASN A 29 7.39 21.72 37.27
C ASN A 29 8.77 21.11 37.56
N MET A 30 9.54 20.77 36.52
CA MET A 30 10.87 20.15 36.66
C MET A 30 11.91 20.76 35.73
N GLY A 31 13.15 20.90 36.22
CA GLY A 31 14.31 21.21 35.38
C GLY A 31 14.83 19.97 34.63
N TYR A 32 15.57 20.17 33.54
CA TYR A 32 16.06 19.11 32.63
C TYR A 32 16.75 17.94 33.36
N ARG A 33 17.59 18.23 34.35
CA ARG A 33 18.33 17.21 35.13
C ARG A 33 17.41 16.36 36.01
N ARG A 34 16.40 16.98 36.63
CA ARG A 34 15.42 16.31 37.49
C ARG A 34 14.49 15.43 36.66
N ALA A 35 13.98 15.97 35.56
CA ALA A 35 13.15 15.23 34.61
C ALA A 35 13.91 14.05 33.97
N SER A 36 15.17 14.25 33.57
CA SER A 36 16.03 13.18 33.04
C SER A 36 16.15 11.99 33.99
N LYS A 37 16.38 12.27 35.29
CA LYS A 37 16.50 11.22 36.32
C LYS A 37 15.17 10.56 36.66
N ALA A 38 14.09 11.35 36.78
CA ALA A 38 12.76 10.85 37.13
C ALA A 38 12.18 9.92 36.04
N TYR A 39 12.33 10.29 34.78
CA TYR A 39 11.78 9.55 33.64
C TYR A 39 12.81 8.62 32.97
N SER A 40 14.04 8.52 33.51
CA SER A 40 15.12 7.70 32.96
C SER A 40 15.36 7.97 31.46
N VAL A 41 15.35 9.25 31.07
CA VAL A 41 15.60 9.69 29.68
C VAL A 41 16.92 10.45 29.58
N PRO A 42 17.69 10.34 28.48
CA PRO A 42 18.94 11.09 28.33
C PRO A 42 18.71 12.61 28.29
N GLN A 43 19.36 13.35 29.18
CA GLN A 43 19.19 14.80 29.35
C GLN A 43 19.39 15.57 28.03
N THR A 44 20.45 15.28 27.28
CA THR A 44 20.74 15.96 26.01
C THR A 44 19.67 15.72 24.93
N THR A 45 19.02 14.55 24.97
CA THR A 45 17.90 14.25 24.07
C THR A 45 16.65 15.00 24.48
N LEU A 46 16.37 15.06 25.80
CA LEU A 46 15.26 15.82 26.36
C LEU A 46 15.38 17.31 26.02
N GLU A 47 16.53 17.93 26.25
CA GLU A 47 16.79 19.34 25.92
C GLU A 47 16.54 19.63 24.43
N ARG A 48 17.06 18.77 23.54
CA ARG A 48 16.84 18.89 22.10
C ARG A 48 15.35 18.81 21.73
N LYS A 49 14.62 17.88 22.33
CA LYS A 49 13.19 17.66 22.06
C LYS A 49 12.31 18.78 22.61
N VAL A 50 12.60 19.28 23.81
CA VAL A 50 11.90 20.45 24.39
C VAL A 50 12.14 21.70 23.54
N LYS A 51 13.37 21.92 23.07
CA LYS A 51 13.67 23.03 22.15
C LYS A 51 12.86 22.93 20.85
N GLU A 52 12.81 21.74 20.25
CA GLU A 52 12.00 21.47 19.05
C GLU A 52 10.50 21.68 19.32
N ALA A 53 10.00 21.23 20.48
CA ALA A 53 8.61 21.40 20.89
C ALA A 53 8.23 22.88 21.01
N ARG A 54 9.08 23.69 21.65
CA ARG A 54 8.88 25.15 21.78
C ARG A 54 8.88 25.86 20.43
N GLN A 55 9.80 25.50 19.54
CA GLN A 55 9.93 26.12 18.22
C GLN A 55 8.75 25.80 17.30
N LYS A 56 8.32 24.54 17.27
CA LYS A 56 7.26 24.06 16.37
C LYS A 56 5.87 24.04 17.01
N LYS A 57 5.73 24.51 18.26
CA LYS A 57 4.50 24.45 19.07
C LYS A 57 3.86 23.04 19.05
N LEU A 58 4.70 22.01 19.19
CA LEU A 58 4.26 20.61 19.21
C LEU A 58 3.75 20.21 20.60
N SER A 59 2.77 19.31 20.62
CA SER A 59 2.41 18.55 21.83
C SER A 59 3.61 17.75 22.36
N SER A 60 3.62 17.46 23.66
CA SER A 60 4.61 16.60 24.33
C SER A 60 4.73 15.23 23.66
N GLU A 61 3.62 14.64 23.25
CA GLU A 61 3.54 13.36 22.55
C GLU A 61 4.17 13.44 21.15
N ALA A 62 3.84 14.49 20.40
CA ALA A 62 4.37 14.70 19.06
C ALA A 62 5.88 14.99 19.09
N ALA A 63 6.36 15.69 20.12
CA ALA A 63 7.78 15.93 20.34
C ALA A 63 8.52 14.65 20.79
N ALA A 64 7.87 13.75 21.53
CA ALA A 64 8.46 12.49 22.00
C ALA A 64 8.67 11.44 20.89
N VAL A 65 8.12 11.64 19.69
CA VAL A 65 8.26 10.71 18.57
C VAL A 65 9.74 10.43 18.26
N LYS A 66 10.05 9.13 18.22
CA LYS A 66 11.38 8.61 17.87
C LYS A 66 11.60 8.75 16.37
N MET A 67 12.41 9.72 15.98
CA MET A 67 12.89 9.86 14.59
C MET A 67 14.41 9.67 14.60
N LEU A 68 14.91 8.65 13.91
CA LEU A 68 16.34 8.36 13.82
C LEU A 68 16.80 8.51 12.37
N GLY A 69 17.80 9.38 12.15
CA GLY A 69 18.31 9.68 10.81
C GLY A 69 17.48 10.73 10.06
N GLY A 70 17.95 11.11 8.88
CA GLY A 70 17.31 12.10 8.00
C GLY A 70 16.35 11.52 6.96
N TYR A 71 16.19 10.19 6.91
CA TYR A 71 15.30 9.54 5.94
C TYR A 71 13.86 9.57 6.45
N ILE A 72 13.10 10.54 5.97
CA ILE A 72 11.67 10.71 6.22
C ILE A 72 10.91 10.14 5.02
N THR A 73 9.67 9.68 5.23
CA THR A 73 8.80 9.31 4.13
C THR A 73 8.53 10.51 3.23
N VAL A 74 8.68 10.31 1.91
CA VAL A 74 8.42 11.36 0.92
C VAL A 74 6.95 11.80 0.97
N PHE A 75 6.04 10.83 1.04
CA PHE A 75 4.61 11.08 1.17
C PHE A 75 4.17 11.12 2.64
N SER A 76 3.18 11.97 2.94
CA SER A 76 2.45 11.93 4.20
C SER A 76 1.55 10.69 4.25
N GLU A 77 1.10 10.32 5.44
CA GLU A 77 0.17 9.20 5.59
C GLU A 77 -1.14 9.41 4.82
N ALA A 78 -1.65 10.64 4.79
CA ALA A 78 -2.83 11.01 4.01
C ALA A 78 -2.61 10.80 2.50
N HIS A 79 -1.47 11.26 1.96
CA HIS A 79 -1.12 11.05 0.56
C HIS A 79 -0.98 9.56 0.22
N GLU A 80 -0.33 8.77 1.09
CA GLU A 80 -0.20 7.34 0.87
C GLU A 80 -1.57 6.64 0.87
N LYS A 81 -2.49 7.05 1.75
CA LYS A 81 -3.85 6.47 1.81
C LYS A 81 -4.65 6.75 0.54
N GLU A 82 -4.64 7.99 0.05
CA GLU A 82 -5.27 8.36 -1.22
C GLU A 82 -4.65 7.57 -2.38
N PHE A 83 -3.31 7.45 -2.38
CA PHE A 83 -2.61 6.70 -3.41
C PHE A 83 -3.01 5.21 -3.41
N VAL A 84 -3.12 4.57 -2.24
CA VAL A 84 -3.61 3.19 -2.12
C VAL A 84 -5.05 3.06 -2.62
N GLN A 85 -5.93 4.00 -2.28
CA GLN A 85 -7.32 3.99 -2.78
C GLN A 85 -7.37 4.07 -4.30
N HIS A 86 -6.53 4.91 -4.91
CA HIS A 86 -6.43 5.00 -6.36
C HIS A 86 -5.96 3.70 -7.01
N LEU A 87 -4.95 3.02 -6.43
CA LEU A 87 -4.48 1.71 -6.93
C LEU A 87 -5.59 0.65 -6.90
N ILE A 88 -6.38 0.63 -5.82
CA ILE A 88 -7.52 -0.31 -5.68
C ILE A 88 -8.57 0.00 -6.73
N HIS A 89 -8.91 1.27 -6.92
CA HIS A 89 -9.90 1.69 -7.90
C HIS A 89 -9.53 1.31 -9.34
N LEU A 90 -8.25 1.40 -9.68
CA LEU A 90 -7.76 0.96 -10.98
C LEU A 90 -7.82 -0.57 -11.13
N GLU A 91 -7.49 -1.30 -10.07
CA GLU A 91 -7.59 -2.76 -10.06
C GLU A 91 -9.04 -3.25 -10.22
N GLU A 92 -10.02 -2.60 -9.59
CA GLU A 92 -11.45 -2.89 -9.75
C GLU A 92 -11.94 -2.72 -11.19
N ARG A 93 -11.33 -1.79 -11.93
CA ARG A 93 -11.63 -1.54 -13.35
C ARG A 93 -10.76 -2.37 -14.30
N LEU A 94 -10.08 -3.40 -13.79
CA LEU A 94 -9.21 -4.30 -14.56
C LEU A 94 -7.94 -3.62 -15.12
N PHE A 95 -7.52 -2.50 -14.54
CA PHE A 95 -6.30 -1.76 -14.85
C PHE A 95 -5.24 -1.93 -13.74
N GLY A 96 -4.87 -3.18 -13.45
CA GLY A 96 -3.89 -3.48 -12.42
C GLY A 96 -2.53 -2.81 -12.65
N ILE A 97 -1.94 -2.25 -11.60
CA ILE A 97 -0.65 -1.54 -11.67
C ILE A 97 0.52 -2.47 -11.32
N THR A 98 1.56 -2.46 -12.16
CA THR A 98 2.82 -3.17 -11.89
C THR A 98 3.71 -2.39 -10.92
N LEU A 99 4.70 -3.07 -10.32
CA LEU A 99 5.67 -2.41 -9.44
C LEU A 99 6.51 -1.33 -10.15
N SER A 100 6.76 -1.49 -11.46
CA SER A 100 7.46 -0.48 -12.25
C SER A 100 6.61 0.77 -12.37
N ASN A 101 5.35 0.61 -12.79
CA ASN A 101 4.41 1.72 -12.95
C ASN A 101 4.14 2.42 -11.63
N LEU A 102 4.03 1.68 -10.52
CA LEU A 102 3.90 2.27 -9.18
C LEU A 102 5.08 3.21 -8.86
N ARG A 103 6.30 2.80 -9.17
CA ARG A 103 7.51 3.60 -8.93
C ARG A 103 7.58 4.84 -9.82
N THR A 104 7.11 4.73 -11.06
CA THR A 104 7.01 5.87 -11.99
C THR A 104 5.94 6.86 -11.50
N LEU A 105 4.75 6.38 -11.14
CA LEU A 105 3.67 7.22 -10.60
C LEU A 105 4.11 7.93 -9.31
N ALA A 106 4.79 7.23 -8.41
CA ALA A 106 5.33 7.82 -7.19
C ALA A 106 6.37 8.92 -7.50
N PHE A 107 7.22 8.72 -8.50
CA PHE A 107 8.17 9.75 -8.93
C PHE A 107 7.41 10.98 -9.47
N GLU A 108 6.46 10.78 -10.38
CA GLU A 108 5.69 11.88 -10.97
C GLU A 108 4.90 12.69 -9.94
N LEU A 109 4.27 12.02 -8.97
CA LEU A 109 3.57 12.68 -7.87
C LEU A 109 4.55 13.45 -6.97
N SER A 110 5.73 12.89 -6.71
CA SER A 110 6.74 13.58 -5.90
C SER A 110 7.24 14.86 -6.56
N VAL A 111 7.53 14.83 -7.87
CA VAL A 111 8.01 16.00 -8.62
C VAL A 111 6.99 17.14 -8.61
N LYS A 112 5.69 16.82 -8.67
CA LYS A 112 4.61 17.83 -8.69
C LYS A 112 4.34 18.45 -7.32
N ASN A 113 4.41 17.65 -6.25
CA ASN A 113 3.87 18.03 -4.94
C ASN A 113 4.93 18.26 -3.85
N ILE A 114 6.17 17.80 -4.05
CA ILE A 114 7.20 17.78 -2.99
C ILE A 114 8.57 18.20 -3.56
N PRO A 115 9.28 19.16 -2.95
CA PRO A 115 10.67 19.44 -3.30
C PRO A 115 11.52 18.21 -2.97
N HIS A 116 12.06 17.52 -3.98
CA HIS A 116 12.72 16.22 -3.79
C HIS A 116 14.12 16.18 -4.42
N VAL A 117 15.05 15.46 -3.76
CA VAL A 117 16.40 15.12 -4.25
C VAL A 117 16.33 13.79 -5.02
N SER A 118 15.64 13.76 -6.16
CA SER A 118 15.47 12.52 -6.93
C SER A 118 16.47 12.50 -8.05
N ASN A 119 16.92 11.29 -8.37
CA ASN A 119 17.65 11.08 -9.60
C ASN A 119 16.69 11.31 -10.79
N THR A 120 16.78 12.50 -11.38
CA THR A 120 15.95 12.96 -12.51
C THR A 120 16.17 12.12 -13.77
N GLU A 121 17.32 11.47 -13.92
CA GLU A 121 17.65 10.68 -15.11
C GLU A 121 16.78 9.42 -15.22
N LYS A 122 16.53 8.74 -14.10
CA LYS A 122 15.80 7.46 -14.08
C LYS A 122 14.28 7.61 -14.06
N ARG A 123 13.75 8.80 -13.73
CA ARG A 123 12.32 9.12 -13.64
C ARG A 123 11.47 8.08 -12.88
N MET A 124 12.04 7.44 -11.86
CA MET A 124 11.41 6.38 -11.09
C MET A 124 11.83 6.42 -9.63
N ALA A 125 10.90 6.13 -8.72
CA ALA A 125 11.20 5.99 -7.30
C ALA A 125 12.16 4.81 -7.03
N GLY A 126 12.95 4.89 -5.95
CA GLY A 126 13.89 3.83 -5.55
C GLY A 126 13.19 2.52 -5.14
N LYS A 127 13.94 1.41 -5.17
CA LYS A 127 13.43 0.11 -4.67
C LYS A 127 13.15 0.15 -3.16
N ASP A 128 13.95 0.88 -2.40
CA ASP A 128 13.76 1.01 -0.95
C ASP A 128 12.46 1.74 -0.60
N TRP A 129 12.11 2.77 -1.38
CA TRP A 129 10.82 3.44 -1.25
C TRP A 129 9.68 2.45 -1.50
N LEU A 130 9.76 1.64 -2.57
CA LEU A 130 8.75 0.64 -2.90
C LEU A 130 8.57 -0.38 -1.76
N TYR A 131 9.66 -0.94 -1.26
CA TYR A 131 9.59 -1.91 -0.16
C TYR A 131 9.09 -1.28 1.13
N GLY A 132 9.47 -0.04 1.42
CA GLY A 132 8.93 0.73 2.54
C GLY A 132 7.44 0.95 2.43
N PHE A 133 6.96 1.35 1.25
CA PHE A 133 5.54 1.56 0.95
C PHE A 133 4.73 0.26 1.14
N LEU A 134 5.17 -0.85 0.53
CA LEU A 134 4.49 -2.14 0.69
C LEU A 134 4.51 -2.66 2.13
N LYS A 135 5.56 -2.36 2.90
CA LYS A 135 5.62 -2.71 4.33
C LYS A 135 4.60 -1.93 5.16
N ARG A 136 4.36 -0.66 4.83
CA ARG A 136 3.33 0.18 5.48
C ARG A 136 1.91 -0.22 5.06
N HIS A 137 1.74 -0.74 3.84
CA HIS A 137 0.43 -1.11 3.28
C HIS A 137 0.31 -2.62 3.03
N PRO A 138 0.26 -3.46 4.08
CA PRO A 138 0.22 -4.92 3.93
C PRO A 138 -1.06 -5.44 3.23
N LYS A 139 -2.10 -4.60 3.12
CA LYS A 139 -3.32 -4.89 2.37
C LYS A 139 -3.07 -5.04 0.87
N LEU A 140 -2.01 -4.44 0.33
CA LEU A 140 -1.63 -4.60 -1.07
C LEU A 140 -0.71 -5.80 -1.24
N VAL A 141 -1.04 -6.66 -2.20
CA VAL A 141 -0.27 -7.87 -2.52
C VAL A 141 -0.09 -7.97 -4.02
N LEU A 142 1.03 -8.53 -4.43
CA LEU A 142 1.37 -8.76 -5.82
C LEU A 142 0.71 -10.07 -6.30
N ARG A 143 -0.13 -10.00 -7.34
CA ARG A 143 -0.90 -11.13 -7.88
C ARG A 143 -0.71 -11.25 -9.40
N TYR A 144 -0.84 -12.47 -9.91
CA TYR A 144 -0.98 -12.68 -11.35
C TYR A 144 -2.43 -12.41 -11.74
N PRO A 145 -2.70 -11.47 -12.66
CA PRO A 145 -4.05 -11.24 -13.13
C PRO A 145 -4.46 -12.31 -14.14
N GLU A 146 -5.75 -12.64 -14.16
CA GLU A 146 -6.41 -13.42 -15.20
C GLU A 146 -6.73 -12.52 -16.39
N LYS A 147 -6.42 -13.00 -17.59
CA LYS A 147 -6.77 -12.27 -18.80
C LYS A 147 -8.27 -12.33 -19.01
N THR A 148 -8.86 -11.15 -19.09
CA THR A 148 -10.27 -10.99 -19.40
C THR A 148 -10.36 -10.25 -20.72
N SER A 149 -10.90 -10.90 -21.74
CA SER A 149 -11.14 -10.23 -23.02
C SER A 149 -12.14 -9.08 -22.81
N ILE A 150 -11.97 -8.00 -23.57
CA ILE A 150 -12.89 -6.85 -23.52
C ILE A 150 -14.33 -7.31 -23.84
N ALA A 151 -14.48 -8.25 -24.77
CA ALA A 151 -15.78 -8.84 -25.11
C ALA A 151 -16.43 -9.51 -23.91
N ARG A 152 -15.68 -10.33 -23.14
CA ARG A 152 -16.17 -10.98 -21.92
C ARG A 152 -16.53 -9.96 -20.85
N ALA A 153 -15.69 -8.94 -20.64
CA ALA A 153 -15.96 -7.87 -19.68
C ALA A 153 -17.23 -7.07 -20.02
N LYS A 154 -17.47 -6.80 -21.32
CA LYS A 154 -18.68 -6.12 -21.80
C LYS A 154 -19.93 -7.02 -21.80
N GLY A 155 -19.74 -8.30 -22.09
CA GLY A 155 -20.80 -9.32 -22.11
C GLY A 155 -21.29 -9.69 -20.72
N PHE A 156 -20.48 -9.47 -19.68
CA PHE A 156 -20.86 -9.67 -18.28
C PHE A 156 -21.75 -8.53 -17.76
N ASN A 157 -22.93 -8.40 -18.35
CA ASN A 157 -23.94 -7.41 -17.99
C ASN A 157 -25.25 -8.08 -17.56
N ARG A 158 -26.03 -7.40 -16.71
CA ARG A 158 -27.24 -7.99 -16.10
C ARG A 158 -28.27 -8.45 -17.14
N VAL A 159 -28.42 -7.70 -18.23
CA VAL A 159 -29.41 -8.01 -19.28
C VAL A 159 -29.05 -9.29 -20.02
N ALA A 160 -27.79 -9.41 -20.47
CA ALA A 160 -27.29 -10.59 -21.17
C ALA A 160 -27.28 -11.83 -20.25
N ILE A 161 -26.90 -11.66 -18.98
CA ILE A 161 -26.90 -12.74 -17.99
C ILE A 161 -28.33 -13.22 -17.73
N ASN A 162 -29.29 -12.31 -17.53
CA ASN A 162 -30.68 -12.68 -17.33
C ASN A 162 -31.24 -13.39 -18.56
N ALA A 163 -31.03 -12.85 -19.77
CA ALA A 163 -31.50 -13.47 -21.00
C ALA A 163 -30.94 -14.90 -21.19
N PHE A 164 -29.68 -15.13 -20.82
CA PHE A 164 -29.08 -16.47 -20.83
C PHE A 164 -29.78 -17.41 -19.85
N PHE A 165 -29.99 -16.99 -18.60
CA PHE A 165 -30.62 -17.83 -17.58
C PHE A 165 -32.11 -18.06 -17.84
N ASP A 166 -32.83 -17.07 -18.39
CA ASP A 166 -34.22 -17.22 -18.80
C ASP A 166 -34.35 -18.28 -19.91
N LEU A 167 -33.43 -18.27 -20.89
CA LEU A 167 -33.37 -19.28 -21.93
C LEU A 167 -33.04 -20.66 -21.34
N LEU A 168 -32.03 -20.73 -20.46
CA LEU A 168 -31.61 -21.96 -19.82
C LEU A 168 -32.76 -22.58 -19.01
N ASP A 169 -33.47 -21.79 -18.22
CA ASP A 169 -34.60 -22.23 -17.39
C ASP A 169 -35.76 -22.75 -18.24
N SER A 170 -36.03 -22.09 -19.37
CA SER A 170 -37.05 -22.55 -20.34
C SER A 170 -36.72 -23.92 -20.94
N LEU A 171 -35.43 -24.17 -21.23
CA LEU A 171 -34.96 -25.43 -21.79
C LEU A 171 -34.97 -26.54 -20.73
N TYR A 172 -34.53 -26.23 -19.50
CA TYR A 172 -34.60 -27.18 -18.38
C TYR A 172 -36.03 -27.58 -18.05
N SER A 173 -36.96 -26.63 -18.03
CA SER A 173 -38.38 -26.91 -17.78
C SER A 173 -38.99 -27.81 -18.86
N LYS A 174 -38.59 -27.61 -20.13
CA LYS A 174 -39.10 -28.37 -21.27
C LYS A 174 -38.53 -29.78 -21.36
N TYR A 175 -37.22 -29.94 -21.24
CA TYR A 175 -36.54 -31.21 -21.53
C TYR A 175 -36.09 -31.99 -20.29
N LYS A 176 -35.99 -31.33 -19.12
CA LYS A 176 -35.61 -31.93 -17.83
C LYS A 176 -34.33 -32.77 -17.91
N PHE A 177 -33.25 -32.17 -18.40
CA PHE A 177 -31.95 -32.82 -18.55
C PHE A 177 -31.48 -33.45 -17.24
N SER A 178 -31.03 -34.71 -17.32
CA SER A 178 -30.34 -35.36 -16.20
C SER A 178 -28.89 -34.85 -16.12
N PRO A 179 -28.24 -34.86 -14.94
CA PRO A 179 -26.82 -34.52 -14.83
C PRO A 179 -25.90 -35.28 -15.79
N ASN A 180 -26.27 -36.50 -16.19
CA ASN A 180 -25.48 -37.32 -17.12
C ASN A 180 -25.55 -36.83 -18.57
N ASP A 181 -26.51 -35.97 -18.91
CA ASP A 181 -26.74 -35.46 -20.27
C ASP A 181 -26.09 -34.08 -20.47
N ILE A 182 -25.44 -33.54 -19.45
CA ILE A 182 -24.84 -32.21 -19.46
C ILE A 182 -23.33 -32.35 -19.64
N TYR A 183 -22.86 -31.98 -20.82
CA TYR A 183 -21.45 -32.00 -21.17
C TYR A 183 -20.89 -30.58 -21.17
N ASN A 184 -19.77 -30.37 -20.46
CA ASN A 184 -19.00 -29.16 -20.64
C ASN A 184 -18.18 -29.28 -21.92
N ALA A 185 -18.40 -28.39 -22.87
CA ALA A 185 -17.59 -28.27 -24.08
C ALA A 185 -16.93 -26.90 -24.07
N ASP A 186 -15.63 -26.85 -23.79
CA ASP A 186 -14.83 -25.63 -23.87
C ASP A 186 -13.62 -25.82 -24.79
N GLU A 187 -13.18 -24.72 -25.40
CA GLU A 187 -11.99 -24.72 -26.24
C GLU A 187 -10.74 -24.53 -25.37
N THR A 188 -9.79 -25.46 -25.49
CA THR A 188 -8.46 -25.31 -24.88
C THR A 188 -7.49 -24.71 -25.90
N GLY A 189 -7.19 -23.43 -25.76
CA GLY A 189 -6.17 -22.76 -26.58
C GLY A 189 -4.75 -23.17 -26.17
N ILE A 190 -4.06 -23.96 -26.99
CA ILE A 190 -2.64 -24.28 -26.80
C ILE A 190 -1.79 -23.19 -27.46
N LEU A 191 -1.16 -22.35 -26.64
CA LEU A 191 -0.27 -21.29 -27.12
C LEU A 191 1.18 -21.80 -27.20
N THR A 192 1.86 -21.53 -28.31
CA THR A 192 3.29 -21.83 -28.51
C THR A 192 4.22 -20.87 -27.78
N VAL A 193 3.72 -19.66 -27.41
CA VAL A 193 4.47 -18.63 -26.70
C VAL A 193 3.79 -18.32 -25.36
N ALA A 194 4.58 -18.33 -24.27
CA ALA A 194 4.08 -18.05 -22.94
C ALA A 194 3.64 -16.58 -22.81
N ASN A 195 2.33 -16.35 -22.85
CA ASN A 195 1.75 -15.02 -22.67
C ASN A 195 1.25 -14.88 -21.21
N LYS A 196 2.17 -14.86 -20.23
CA LYS A 196 1.82 -14.65 -18.82
C LYS A 196 1.86 -13.15 -18.51
N PRO A 197 0.77 -12.55 -18.00
CA PRO A 197 0.77 -11.14 -17.66
C PRO A 197 1.74 -10.86 -16.50
N SER A 198 2.28 -9.64 -16.50
CA SER A 198 3.07 -9.15 -15.38
C SER A 198 2.22 -9.11 -14.12
N LYS A 199 2.86 -9.35 -12.96
CA LYS A 199 2.13 -9.26 -11.70
C LYS A 199 1.70 -7.82 -11.44
N VAL A 200 0.50 -7.68 -10.91
CA VAL A 200 -0.12 -6.39 -10.56
C VAL A 200 -0.42 -6.33 -9.06
N LEU A 201 -0.51 -5.12 -8.53
CA LEU A 201 -0.96 -4.87 -7.17
C LEU A 201 -2.47 -5.07 -7.09
N ALA A 202 -2.90 -5.82 -6.08
CA ALA A 202 -4.30 -6.06 -5.78
C ALA A 202 -4.52 -6.13 -4.26
N LEU A 203 -5.78 -6.06 -3.86
CA LEU A 203 -6.17 -6.26 -2.47
C LEU A 203 -5.91 -7.70 -2.02
N ARG A 204 -5.34 -7.83 -0.83
CA ARG A 204 -5.15 -9.11 -0.14
C ARG A 204 -6.51 -9.78 0.07
N GLY A 205 -6.60 -11.07 -0.28
CA GLY A 205 -7.80 -11.88 -0.10
C GLY A 205 -8.76 -11.87 -1.29
N LYS A 206 -8.55 -11.01 -2.29
CA LYS A 206 -9.34 -11.06 -3.52
C LYS A 206 -9.06 -12.36 -4.29
N LYS A 207 -10.13 -13.10 -4.61
CA LYS A 207 -10.03 -14.42 -5.28
C LYS A 207 -9.54 -14.28 -6.71
N GLN A 208 -10.22 -13.43 -7.48
CA GLN A 208 -9.93 -13.16 -8.89
C GLN A 208 -9.45 -11.73 -9.06
N VAL A 209 -8.32 -11.57 -9.75
CA VAL A 209 -7.74 -10.29 -10.14
C VAL A 209 -7.67 -10.33 -11.65
N GLY A 210 -8.30 -9.40 -12.34
CA GLY A 210 -8.37 -9.42 -13.80
C GLY A 210 -7.48 -8.36 -14.45
N THR A 211 -7.11 -8.58 -15.71
CA THR A 211 -6.53 -7.57 -16.60
C THR A 211 -7.25 -7.60 -17.93
N LEU A 212 -7.53 -6.43 -18.50
CA LEU A 212 -8.08 -6.35 -19.86
C LEU A 212 -7.03 -6.78 -20.88
N THR A 213 -7.44 -7.61 -21.84
CA THR A 213 -6.67 -7.95 -23.04
C THR A 213 -7.47 -7.68 -24.29
N SER A 214 -6.80 -7.18 -25.33
CA SER A 214 -7.43 -6.83 -26.62
C SER A 214 -7.88 -8.03 -27.44
N ALA A 215 -7.46 -9.24 -27.09
CA ALA A 215 -7.82 -10.49 -27.77
C ALA A 215 -8.34 -11.53 -26.75
N GLU A 216 -9.08 -12.52 -27.27
CA GLU A 216 -9.55 -13.71 -26.57
C GLU A 216 -8.41 -14.65 -26.16
#